data_AF-A0A161SJ62-F1
#
_entry.id   AF-A0A161SJ62-F1
#
_cell.length_a   1.000
_cell.length_b   1.000
_cell.length_c   1.000
_cell.angle_alpha   90.00
_cell.angle_beta   90.00
_cell.angle_gamma   90.00
#
_symmetry.space_group_name_H-M   'P 1'
#
loop_
_entity.id
_entity.type
_entity.pdbx_description
1 polymer ?
#
loop_
_entity_poly.entity_id
_entity_poly.type
_entity_poly.pdbx_seq_one_letter_code
_entity_poly.pdbx_strand_id
1 'polypeptide(L)' 'MTTTTRTRVWIAYGADGRVVGTIRAAEESYTVAMAGASAELGSYPTMEIAKSALHAHLAPGSDWPRFGEH' A
#
# COMPACT_ATOMS: atom_id res chain seq x y z
N MET A 1 -15.95 17.67 -19.70
CA MET A 1 -16.10 16.51 -18.78
C MET A 1 -14.78 16.35 -18.05
N THR A 2 -14.69 16.72 -16.78
CA THR A 2 -13.48 16.54 -15.98
C THR A 2 -13.49 15.13 -15.40
N THR A 3 -12.78 14.20 -16.01
CA THR A 3 -12.46 12.92 -15.39
C THR A 3 -11.55 13.22 -14.21
N THR A 4 -12.13 13.44 -13.03
CA THR A 4 -11.39 13.50 -11.79
C THR A 4 -10.82 12.10 -11.58
N THR A 5 -9.60 11.87 -12.06
CA THR A 5 -8.79 10.70 -11.70
C THR A 5 -8.61 10.79 -10.18
N ARG A 6 -9.53 10.18 -9.43
CA ARG A 6 -9.44 10.09 -7.97
C ARG A 6 -8.27 9.16 -7.68
N THR A 7 -7.09 9.72 -7.49
CA THR A 7 -5.96 9.01 -6.91
C THR A 7 -6.43 8.46 -5.57
N ARG A 8 -6.66 7.15 -5.49
CA ARG A 8 -7.07 6.51 -4.24
C ARG A 8 -5.83 6.11 -3.48
N VAL A 9 -5.83 6.34 -2.18
CA VAL A 9 -4.71 5.97 -1.31
C VAL A 9 -5.24 5.03 -0.24
N TRP A 10 -4.56 3.91 -0.06
CA TRP A 10 -4.81 2.99 1.04
C TRP A 10 -3.64 3.02 2.01
N ILE A 11 -3.91 3.25 3.27
CA ILE A 11 -2.92 3.15 4.35
C ILE A 11 -2.96 1.71 4.89
N ALA A 12 -1.80 1.06 4.96
CA ALA A 12 -1.65 -0.25 5.56
C ALA A 12 -1.26 -0.11 7.04
N TYR A 13 -2.14 -0.54 7.93
CA TYR A 13 -1.94 -0.54 9.38
C TYR A 13 -1.49 -1.93 9.82
N GLY A 14 -0.35 -2.03 10.50
CA GLY A 14 0.10 -3.26 11.13
C GLY A 14 -0.70 -3.59 12.40
N ALA A 15 -0.45 -4.77 12.97
CA ALA A 15 -1.14 -5.26 14.17
C ALA A 15 -1.04 -4.31 15.38
N ASP A 16 0.05 -3.54 15.48
CA ASP A 16 0.29 -2.54 16.53
C ASP A 16 -0.48 -1.21 16.29
N GLY A 17 -1.28 -1.13 15.22
CA GLY A 17 -1.97 0.10 14.79
C GLY A 17 -1.06 1.13 14.11
N ARG A 18 0.24 0.82 13.99
CA ARG A 18 1.22 1.66 13.29
C ARG A 18 1.08 1.51 11.78
N VAL A 19 1.25 2.62 11.06
CA VAL A 19 1.36 2.58 9.59
C VAL A 19 2.62 1.83 9.23
N VAL A 20 2.48 0.74 8.48
CA VAL A 20 3.61 -0.07 7.97
C VAL A 20 3.89 0.22 6.51
N GLY A 21 2.89 0.78 5.79
CA GLY A 21 3.06 1.25 4.44
C GLY A 21 1.82 1.94 3.90
N THR A 22 1.93 2.39 2.65
CA THR A 22 0.88 3.07 1.90
C THR A 22 0.85 2.52 0.48
N ILE A 23 -0.34 2.41 -0.08
CA ILE A 23 -0.58 1.98 -1.46
C ILE A 23 -1.28 3.13 -2.16
N ARG A 24 -0.70 3.65 -3.24
CA ARG A 24 -1.34 4.66 -4.08
C ARG A 24 -1.81 3.98 -5.35
N ALA A 25 -3.11 4.08 -5.66
CA ALA A 25 -3.58 3.78 -7.01
C ALA A 25 -3.25 4.94 -7.93
N ALA A 26 -2.44 4.64 -8.93
CA ALA A 26 -2.34 5.40 -10.16
C ALA A 26 -3.34 4.82 -11.19
N GLU A 27 -3.36 5.40 -12.39
CA GLU A 27 -4.32 5.07 -13.44
C GLU A 27 -4.23 3.60 -13.89
N GLU A 28 -3.03 3.02 -13.85
CA GLU A 28 -2.74 1.70 -14.42
C GLU A 28 -1.95 0.80 -13.45
N SER A 29 -1.58 1.33 -12.28
CA SER A 29 -0.68 0.67 -11.34
C SER A 29 -0.93 1.07 -9.90
N TYR A 30 -0.43 0.24 -8.99
CA TYR A 30 -0.48 0.41 -7.54
C TYR A 30 0.94 0.55 -7.02
N THR A 31 1.30 1.75 -6.58
CA THR A 31 2.61 2.02 -6.01
C THR A 31 2.57 1.77 -4.50
N VAL A 32 3.46 0.92 -4.01
CA VAL A 32 3.59 0.60 -2.59
C VAL A 32 4.79 1.37 -2.03
N ALA A 33 4.61 2.04 -0.91
CA ALA A 33 5.70 2.67 -0.16
C ALA A 33 5.62 2.26 1.31
N MET A 34 6.75 1.86 1.90
CA MET A 34 6.79 1.50 3.32
C MET A 34 6.84 2.74 4.20
N ALA A 35 6.26 2.64 5.39
CA ALA A 35 6.36 3.71 6.38
C ALA A 35 7.81 3.85 6.85
N GLY A 36 8.37 5.06 6.73
CA GLY A 36 9.76 5.33 7.07
C GLY A 36 10.77 5.04 5.95
N ALA A 37 10.34 4.48 4.82
CA ALA A 37 11.19 4.36 3.63
C ALA A 37 11.14 5.66 2.82
N SER A 38 12.30 6.17 2.43
CA SER A 38 12.40 7.32 1.51
C SER A 38 12.06 6.96 0.07
N ALA A 39 12.06 5.67 -0.26
CA ALA A 39 11.75 5.13 -1.57
C ALA A 39 10.50 4.25 -1.53
N GLU A 40 9.75 4.27 -2.62
CA GLU A 40 8.70 3.32 -2.90
C GLU A 40 9.28 1.90 -3.01
N LEU A 41 8.57 0.93 -2.45
CA LEU A 41 8.94 -0.48 -2.46
C LEU A 41 8.79 -1.08 -3.85
N GLY A 42 7.84 -0.57 -4.63
CA GLY A 42 7.65 -0.92 -6.03
C GLY A 42 6.27 -0.51 -6.56
N SER A 43 6.16 -0.50 -7.88
CA SER A 43 4.90 -0.31 -8.59
C SER A 43 4.41 -1.64 -9.14
N TYR A 44 3.17 -1.99 -8.80
CA TYR A 44 2.56 -3.28 -9.12
C TYR A 44 1.33 -3.09 -10.01
N PRO A 45 1.05 -4.00 -10.94
CA PRO A 45 -0.10 -3.86 -11.83
C PRO A 45 -1.44 -4.11 -11.12
N THR A 46 -1.45 -4.85 -10.00
CA THR A 46 -2.68 -5.17 -9.27
C THR A 46 -2.54 -4.93 -7.76
N MET A 47 -3.67 -4.61 -7.14
CA MET A 47 -3.75 -4.40 -5.69
C MET A 47 -3.37 -5.66 -4.90
N GLU A 48 -3.69 -6.85 -5.39
CA GLU A 48 -3.36 -8.10 -4.70
C GLU A 48 -1.84 -8.32 -4.61
N ILE A 49 -1.10 -8.04 -5.70
CA ILE A 49 0.36 -8.11 -5.69
C ILE A 49 0.93 -7.06 -4.74
N ALA A 50 0.38 -5.84 -4.76
CA ALA A 50 0.79 -4.77 -3.85
C ALA A 50 0.61 -5.17 -2.37
N LYS A 51 -0.55 -5.77 -2.02
CA LYS A 51 -0.83 -6.28 -0.67
C LYS A 51 0.13 -7.42 -0.28
N SER A 52 0.36 -8.37 -1.19
CA SER A 52 1.26 -9.50 -0.96
C SER A 52 2.71 -9.05 -0.76
N ALA A 53 3.20 -8.10 -1.58
CA ALA A 53 4.56 -7.56 -1.46
C ALA A 53 4.77 -6.79 -0.15
N LEU A 54 3.76 -6.03 0.27
CA LEU A 54 3.79 -5.33 1.56
C LEU A 54 3.80 -6.34 2.72
N HIS A 55 2.95 -7.37 2.67
CA HIS A 55 2.93 -8.43 3.67
C HIS A 55 4.25 -9.22 3.72
N ALA A 56 4.86 -9.52 2.57
CA ALA A 56 6.15 -10.21 2.49
C ALA A 56 7.32 -9.41 3.08
N HIS A 57 7.22 -8.08 3.11
CA HIS A 57 8.19 -7.21 3.76
C HIS A 57 7.94 -6.99 5.26
N LEU A 58 6.80 -7.45 5.80
CA LEU A 58 6.57 -7.42 7.23
C LEU A 58 7.43 -8.47 7.92
N ALA A 59 7.67 -8.26 9.22
CA ALA A 59 8.41 -9.22 10.03
C ALA A 59 7.71 -10.60 9.99
N PRO A 60 8.47 -11.70 9.90
CA PRO A 60 7.88 -13.04 9.92
C PRO A 60 7.08 -13.24 11.21
N GLY A 61 5.80 -13.54 11.08
CA GLY A 61 4.84 -13.62 12.20
C GLY A 61 3.97 -12.38 12.41
N SER A 62 4.17 -11.33 11.60
CA SER A 62 3.26 -10.18 11.57
C SER A 62 1.92 -10.55 10.96
N ASP A 63 0.82 -10.09 11.56
CA ASP A 63 -0.53 -10.31 11.04
C ASP A 63 -0.78 -9.53 9.75
N TRP A 64 -1.84 -9.91 9.03
CA TRP A 64 -2.23 -9.25 7.79
C TRP A 64 -2.57 -7.78 8.06
N PRO A 65 -1.91 -6.84 7.37
CA PRO A 65 -2.15 -5.43 7.61
C PRO A 65 -3.57 -5.05 7.19
N ARG A 66 -4.19 -4.19 7.98
CA ARG A 66 -5.52 -3.67 7.68
C ARG A 66 -5.36 -2.51 6.71
N PHE A 67 -6.04 -2.56 5.57
CA PHE A 67 -6.01 -1.51 4.55
C PHE A 67 -7.19 -0.56 4.76
N GLY A 68 -6.92 0.71 5.09
CA GLY A 68 -7.93 1.77 5.15
C GLY A 68 -7.83 2.70 3.94
N GLU A 69 -8.93 2.88 3.20
CA GLU A 69 -9.02 3.89 2.13
C GLU A 69 -9.14 5.29 2.75
N HIS A 70 -8.38 6.27 2.24
CA HIS A 70 -8.42 7.67 2.65
C HIS A 70 -8.73 8.60 1.47
#